data_AF-A0A9D6I492-F1
#
_entry.id   AF-A0A9D6I492-F1
#
_cell.length_a   1.000
_cell.length_b   1.000
_cell.length_c   1.000
_cell.angle_alpha   90.00
_cell.angle_beta   90.00
_cell.angle_gamma   90.00
#
_symmetry.space_group_name_H-M   'P 1'
#
loop_
_entity.id
_entity.type
_entity.pdbx_description
1 polymer ?
#
loop_
_entity_poly.entity_id
_entity_poly.type
_entity_poly.pdbx_seq_one_letter_code
_entity_poly.pdbx_strand_id
1 'polypeptide(L)' 'EEDPVVQSALGPELAAEFIKVKRQEWVRYHNTVTPWEVDRYLTLF' A
#
# COMPACT_ATOMS: atom_id res chain seq x y z
N GLU A 1 6.52 5.88 -7.89
CA GLU A 1 5.79 5.47 -9.12
C GLU A 1 6.54 5.88 -10.38
N GLU A 2 7.30 6.98 -10.34
CA GLU A 2 8.11 7.47 -11.48
C GLU A 2 9.59 7.05 -11.42
N ASP A 3 9.90 5.88 -10.84
CA ASP A 3 11.29 5.41 -10.79
C ASP A 3 11.71 4.82 -12.15
N PRO A 4 12.63 5.47 -12.89
CA PRO A 4 13.02 5.04 -14.23
C PRO A 4 13.80 3.72 -14.22
N VAL A 5 14.48 3.36 -13.12
CA VAL A 5 15.21 2.09 -12.99
C VAL A 5 14.22 0.94 -12.86
N VAL A 6 13.19 1.12 -12.04
CA VAL A 6 12.17 0.08 -11.82
C VAL A 6 11.30 -0.12 -13.07
N GLN A 7 10.92 0.97 -13.75
CA GLN A 7 10.13 0.89 -14.98
C GLN A 7 10.90 0.25 -16.14
N SER A 8 12.21 0.53 -16.25
CA SER A 8 13.06 -0.09 -17.27
C SER A 8 13.36 -1.57 -16.99
N ALA A 9 13.50 -1.95 -15.72
CA ALA A 9 13.75 -3.35 -15.34
C ALA A 9 12.53 -4.27 -15.51
N LEU A 10 11.32 -3.77 -15.20
CA LEU A 10 10.08 -4.55 -15.26
C LEU A 10 9.32 -4.41 -16.59
N GLY A 11 9.60 -3.34 -17.34
CA GLY A 11 8.81 -2.94 -18.49
C GLY A 11 7.57 -2.11 -18.09
N PRO A 12 7.06 -1.26 -19.00
CA PRO A 12 6.03 -0.26 -18.68
C PRO A 12 4.70 -0.87 -18.24
N GLU A 13 4.26 -1.96 -18.86
CA GLU A 13 2.98 -2.62 -18.56
C GLU A 13 2.98 -3.28 -17.18
N LEU A 14 4.05 -4.01 -16.86
CA LEU A 14 4.18 -4.70 -15.57
C LEU A 14 4.39 -3.70 -14.42
N ALA A 15 5.15 -2.64 -14.65
CA ALA A 15 5.34 -1.58 -13.66
C ALA A 15 4.01 -0.87 -13.33
N ALA A 16 3.16 -0.60 -14.35
CA ALA A 16 1.85 0.01 -14.15
C ALA A 16 0.91 -0.89 -13.33
N GLU A 17 0.83 -2.18 -13.65
CA GLU A 17 0.00 -3.13 -12.89
C GLU A 17 0.55 -3.35 -11.46
N PHE A 18 1.87 -3.40 -11.28
CA PHE A 18 2.48 -3.49 -9.96
C PHE A 18 2.10 -2.30 -9.08
N ILE A 19 2.21 -1.08 -9.61
CA ILE A 19 1.81 0.16 -8.91
C ILE A 19 0.33 0.11 -8.52
N LYS A 20 -0.53 -0.29 -9.45
CA LYS A 20 -1.97 -0.41 -9.21
C LYS A 20 -2.30 -1.40 -8.10
N VAL A 21 -1.69 -2.58 -8.10
CA VAL A 21 -1.88 -3.60 -7.04
C VAL A 21 -1.41 -3.06 -5.69
N LYS A 22 -0.25 -2.42 -5.64
CA LYS A 22 0.29 -1.86 -4.39
C LYS A 22 -0.54 -0.71 -3.83
N ARG A 23 -1.11 0.14 -4.68
CA ARG A 23 -2.09 1.16 -4.23
C ARG A 23 -3.33 0.52 -3.62
N GLN A 24 -3.87 -0.54 -4.23
CA GLN A 24 -5.03 -1.23 -3.67
C GLN A 24 -4.71 -1.89 -2.33
N GLU A 25 -3.52 -2.47 -2.19
CA GLU A 25 -3.03 -3.03 -0.93
C GLU A 25 -2.94 -1.95 0.16
N TRP A 26 -2.39 -0.79 -0.18
CA TRP A 26 -2.31 0.36 0.73
C TRP A 26 -3.68 0.82 1.21
N VAL A 27 -4.65 0.98 0.29
CA VAL A 27 -6.02 1.40 0.65
C VAL A 27 -6.68 0.38 1.57
N ARG A 28 -6.52 -0.92 1.30
CA ARG A 28 -7.05 -1.98 2.17
C ARG A 28 -6.43 -1.91 3.57
N TYR A 29 -5.12 -1.77 3.65
CA TYR A 29 -4.43 -1.64 4.93
C TYR A 29 -4.90 -0.40 5.70
N HIS A 30 -4.92 0.76 5.05
CA HIS A 30 -5.29 2.03 5.67
C HIS A 30 -6.74 2.07 6.19
N ASN A 31 -7.66 1.36 5.53
CA ASN A 31 -9.06 1.28 5.95
C ASN A 31 -9.32 0.18 6.99
N THR A 32 -8.29 -0.55 7.42
CA THR A 32 -8.43 -1.64 8.39
C THR A 32 -7.99 -1.16 9.77
N VAL A 33 -8.89 -1.21 10.75
CA VAL A 33 -8.51 -1.01 12.15
C VAL A 33 -7.82 -2.26 12.65
N THR A 34 -6.56 -2.10 13.04
CA THR A 34 -5.71 -3.18 13.51
C THR A 34 -5.91 -3.42 15.01
N PRO A 35 -5.65 -4.65 15.52
CA PRO A 35 -5.70 -4.92 16.95
C PRO A 35 -4.81 -3.98 17.78
N TRP A 36 -3.64 -3.58 17.24
CA TRP A 36 -2.76 -2.61 17.89
C TRP A 36 -3.45 -1.24 18.11
N GLU A 37 -4.23 -0.76 17.14
CA GLU A 37 -4.97 0.50 17.28
C GLU A 37 -6.07 0.38 18.34
N VAL A 38 -6.76 -0.77 18.39
CA VAL A 38 -7.75 -1.05 19.42
C VAL A 38 -7.10 -1.05 20.81
N ASP A 39 -6.04 -1.84 21.00
CA ASP A 39 -5.34 -1.93 22.29
C ASP A 39 -4.78 -0.58 22.76
N ARG A 40 -4.34 0.26 21.81
CA ARG A 40 -3.74 1.56 22.13
C ARG A 40 -4.78 2.63 22.46
N TYR A 41 -5.90 2.66 21.74
CA TYR A 41 -6.83 3.80 21.76
C TYR A 41 -8.20 3.49 22.36
N LEU A 42 -8.63 2.22 22.43
CA LEU A 42 -9.98 1.88 22.93
C LEU A 42 -10.19 2.23 24.40
N THR A 43 -9.14 2.20 25.22
CA THR A 43 -9.20 2.51 26.67
C THR A 43 -8.73 3.93 27.00
N LEU A 44 -8.35 4.73 26.01
CA LEU A 44 -7.87 6.11 26.22
C LEU A 44 -9.00 7.14 26.27
N PHE A 45 -10.25 6.74 25.97
CA PHE A 45 -11.43 7.60 25.92
C PHE A 45 -12.55 7.09 26.84
#